data_AF-A0A3N9UYQ1-F1
#
_entry.id   AF-A0A3N9UYQ1-F1
#
_cell.length_a   1.000
_cell.length_b   1.000
_cell.length_c   1.000
_cell.angle_alpha   90.00
_cell.angle_beta   90.00
_cell.angle_gamma   90.00
#
_symmetry.space_group_name_H-M   'P 1'
#
loop_
_entity.id
_entity.type
_entity.pdbx_description
1 polymer ?
#
loop_
_entity_poly.entity_id
_entity_poly.type
_entity_poly.pdbx_seq_one_letter_code
_entity_poly.pdbx_strand_id
1 'polypeptide(L)'
;MHRPVDRSSDLRPLSRPSRRMALVIGMLAAFQVGSLSAACGRQAHDMARFEAHDNEVSEPVAGLVWERCSAGEHWQAGRCAGKIRLMTLAEARRYAADLGPGWRLPTLDELSGLIDDRCQSPAIDSRIFPNVRAREEGRSS
;
A
#
# COMPACT_ATOMS: atom_id res chain seq x y z
N MET A 1 10.30 4.96 -2.49
CA MET A 1 11.02 5.39 -1.27
C MET A 1 10.02 5.52 -0.12
N HIS A 2 10.47 5.88 1.09
CA HIS A 2 9.53 6.28 2.16
C HIS A 2 10.12 7.38 3.05
N ARG A 3 9.24 8.03 3.81
CA ARG A 3 9.55 9.03 4.85
C ARG A 3 8.71 8.80 6.11
N PRO A 4 9.03 9.39 7.26
CA PRO A 4 8.14 9.34 8.42
C PRO A 4 6.81 10.07 8.18
N VAL A 5 5.74 9.64 8.86
CA VAL A 5 4.48 10.39 8.94
C VAL A 5 4.71 11.71 9.67
N ASP A 6 4.22 12.82 9.10
CA ASP A 6 4.22 14.12 9.75
C ASP A 6 2.97 14.28 10.62
N ARG A 7 3.13 14.20 11.95
CA ARG A 7 2.02 14.32 12.91
C ARG A 7 1.28 15.66 12.83
N SER A 8 1.88 16.72 12.28
CA SER A 8 1.23 18.03 12.21
C SER A 8 0.24 18.16 11.06
N SER A 9 0.29 17.28 10.06
CA SER A 9 -0.45 17.43 8.81
C SER A 9 -1.78 16.65 8.75
N ASP A 10 -2.06 15.77 9.73
CA ASP A 10 -3.17 14.80 9.65
C ASP A 10 -4.27 14.94 10.70
N LEU A 11 -4.35 16.07 11.41
CA LEU A 11 -5.56 16.40 12.19
C LEU A 11 -6.67 16.89 11.26
N ARG A 12 -7.26 15.99 10.46
CA ARG A 12 -8.53 16.26 9.78
C ARG A 12 -9.69 15.88 10.71
N PRO A 13 -10.71 16.75 10.84
CA PRO A 13 -11.89 16.44 11.66
C PRO A 13 -12.61 15.23 11.08
N LEU A 14 -12.86 14.23 11.93
CA LEU A 14 -13.72 13.10 11.63
C LEU A 14 -15.12 13.63 11.27
N SER A 15 -15.41 13.76 9.97
CA SER A 15 -16.76 14.03 9.48
C SER A 15 -17.62 12.79 9.76
N ARG A 16 -18.36 12.83 10.88
CA ARG A 16 -19.34 11.81 11.24
C ARG A 16 -20.44 11.79 10.17
N PRO A 17 -20.67 10.68 9.43
CA PRO A 17 -21.89 10.57 8.66
C PRO A 17 -23.07 10.37 9.63
N SER A 18 -24.01 11.31 9.62
CA SER A 18 -25.31 11.14 10.28
C SER A 18 -26.16 10.17 9.45
N ARG A 19 -26.31 8.93 9.92
CA ARG A 19 -27.25 7.97 9.32
C ARG A 19 -28.41 7.75 10.29
N ARG A 20 -29.59 8.22 9.88
CA ARG A 20 -30.87 7.95 10.54
C ARG A 20 -31.21 6.47 10.40
N MET A 21 -31.75 5.91 11.48
CA MET A 21 -32.14 4.52 11.68
C MET A 21 -33.38 4.12 10.86
N ALA A 22 -33.39 2.91 10.31
CA ALA A 22 -34.61 2.20 9.93
C ALA A 22 -34.41 0.69 10.15
N LEU A 23 -35.18 0.13 11.09
CA LEU A 23 -35.34 -1.29 11.38
C LEU A 23 -36.33 -1.89 10.37
N VAL A 24 -35.96 -2.99 9.70
CA VAL A 24 -36.92 -3.92 9.07
C VAL A 24 -36.40 -5.34 9.28
N ILE A 25 -37.24 -6.19 9.90
CA ILE A 25 -37.01 -7.60 10.21
C ILE A 25 -37.46 -8.45 9.01
N GLY A 26 -36.68 -9.46 8.62
CA GLY A 26 -37.07 -10.47 7.64
C GLY A 26 -36.09 -11.64 7.59
N MET A 27 -36.46 -12.76 8.22
CA MET A 27 -35.66 -13.98 8.35
C MET A 27 -35.85 -14.86 7.10
N LEU A 28 -34.77 -15.11 6.34
CA LEU A 28 -34.70 -16.14 5.29
C LEU A 28 -33.34 -16.83 5.44
N ALA A 29 -33.36 -18.12 5.81
CA ALA A 29 -32.17 -18.93 6.00
C ALA A 29 -31.53 -19.25 4.64
N ALA A 30 -30.29 -18.80 4.44
CA ALA A 30 -29.47 -19.18 3.30
C ALA A 30 -28.21 -19.91 3.82
N PHE A 31 -28.14 -21.23 3.58
CA PHE A 31 -26.95 -22.03 3.84
C PHE A 31 -25.93 -21.73 2.72
N GLN A 32 -25.16 -20.65 2.89
CA GLN A 32 -24.08 -20.30 1.98
C GLN A 32 -22.83 -21.06 2.41
N VAL A 33 -22.45 -22.09 1.65
CA VAL A 33 -21.11 -22.67 1.72
C VAL A 33 -20.15 -21.63 1.11
N GLY A 34 -19.64 -20.74 1.96
CA GLY A 34 -18.66 -19.75 1.56
C GLY A 34 -17.35 -20.45 1.18
N SER A 35 -16.98 -20.40 -0.09
CA SER A 35 -15.64 -20.82 -0.53
C SER A 35 -14.60 -19.97 0.21
N LEU A 36 -13.67 -20.63 0.91
CA LEU A 36 -12.45 -20.00 1.45
C LEU A 36 -11.52 -19.67 0.29
N SER A 37 -11.87 -18.70 -0.54
CA SER A 37 -10.87 -18.07 -1.40
C SER A 37 -9.97 -17.26 -0.47
N ALA A 38 -8.73 -17.71 -0.29
CA ALA A 38 -7.64 -16.87 0.22
C ALA A 38 -7.44 -15.72 -0.78
N ALA A 39 -8.28 -14.70 -0.67
CA ALA A 39 -8.30 -13.59 -1.59
C ALA A 39 -7.15 -12.65 -1.22
N CYS A 40 -5.99 -12.92 -1.84
CA CYS A 40 -4.86 -12.01 -1.79
C CYS A 40 -5.30 -10.62 -2.25
N GLY A 41 -5.07 -9.60 -1.42
CA GLY A 41 -5.54 -8.23 -1.67
C GLY A 41 -7.05 -8.01 -1.45
N ARG A 42 -7.77 -8.89 -0.74
CA ARG A 42 -9.21 -8.69 -0.44
C ARG A 42 -9.59 -8.95 1.02
N GLN A 43 -8.63 -9.19 1.91
CA GLN A 43 -8.95 -9.34 3.33
C GLN A 43 -9.46 -8.02 3.92
N ALA A 44 -10.75 -8.03 4.25
CA ALA A 44 -11.43 -6.95 4.96
C ALA A 44 -10.86 -6.70 6.38
N HIS A 45 -10.03 -7.61 6.87
CA HIS A 45 -9.47 -7.61 8.23
C HIS A 45 -8.17 -6.78 8.35
N ASP A 46 -7.64 -6.27 7.24
CA ASP A 46 -6.46 -5.38 7.14
C ASP A 46 -6.82 -4.05 6.43
N MET A 47 -8.10 -3.67 6.48
CA MET A 47 -8.67 -2.54 5.72
C MET A 47 -8.23 -1.14 6.18
N ALA A 48 -7.36 -1.02 7.17
CA ALA A 48 -6.90 0.27 7.69
C ALA A 48 -5.38 0.38 7.87
N ARG A 49 -4.58 -0.58 7.41
CA ARG A 49 -3.12 -0.49 7.52
C ARG A 49 -2.53 0.58 6.60
N PHE A 50 -3.08 0.71 5.40
CA PHE A 50 -2.61 1.61 4.37
C PHE A 50 -3.68 2.63 4.00
N GLU A 51 -3.31 3.92 4.00
CA GLU A 51 -4.17 5.03 3.60
C GLU A 51 -3.56 5.71 2.37
N ALA A 52 -4.14 5.43 1.20
CA ALA A 52 -3.58 5.88 -0.08
C ALA A 52 -4.06 7.29 -0.46
N HIS A 53 -3.11 8.14 -0.84
CA HIS A 53 -3.33 9.52 -1.30
C HIS A 53 -2.46 9.77 -2.53
N ASP A 54 -3.07 9.72 -3.72
CA ASP A 54 -2.39 9.87 -5.01
C ASP A 54 -1.11 9.02 -5.12
N ASN A 55 0.07 9.63 -5.20
CA ASN A 55 1.37 8.99 -5.34
C ASN A 55 1.94 8.47 -4.01
N GLU A 56 1.31 8.79 -2.88
CA GLU A 56 1.76 8.43 -1.54
C GLU A 56 0.78 7.50 -0.85
N VAL A 57 1.28 6.71 0.10
CA VAL A 57 0.46 5.89 0.99
C VAL A 57 1.01 5.95 2.40
N SER A 58 0.16 6.36 3.34
CA SER A 58 0.49 6.35 4.76
C SER A 58 0.30 4.95 5.33
N GLU A 59 1.24 4.53 6.17
CA GLU A 59 1.19 3.31 6.97
C GLU A 59 1.31 3.69 8.45
N PRO A 60 0.20 4.02 9.12
CA PRO A 60 0.23 4.56 10.47
C PRO A 60 0.86 3.62 11.50
N VAL A 61 0.73 2.31 11.29
CA VAL A 61 1.30 1.28 12.18
C VAL A 61 2.83 1.31 12.18
N ALA A 62 3.44 1.49 11.00
CA ALA A 62 4.90 1.62 10.86
C ALA A 62 5.36 3.08 11.10
N GLY A 63 4.45 4.05 11.10
CA GLY A 63 4.77 5.47 11.15
C GLY A 63 5.45 5.98 9.88
N LEU A 64 5.16 5.36 8.73
CA LEU A 64 5.81 5.64 7.45
C LEU A 64 4.81 6.15 6.40
N VAL A 65 5.32 6.90 5.45
CA VAL A 65 4.64 7.30 4.20
C VAL A 65 5.50 6.81 3.05
N TRP A 66 4.91 6.01 2.15
CA TRP A 66 5.59 5.39 1.03
C TRP A 66 5.24 6.07 -0.29
N GLU A 67 6.19 6.15 -1.22
CA GLU A 67 5.85 6.33 -2.62
C GLU A 67 5.22 5.05 -3.18
N ARG A 68 4.12 5.20 -3.93
CA ARG A 68 3.42 4.08 -4.58
C ARG A 68 4.06 3.66 -5.90
N CYS A 69 4.74 4.60 -6.56
CA CYS A 69 5.43 4.37 -7.82
C CYS A 69 6.90 4.02 -7.61
N SER A 70 7.43 3.20 -8.52
CA SER A 70 8.87 2.92 -8.52
C SER A 70 9.66 4.17 -8.90
N ALA A 71 10.92 4.25 -8.48
CA ALA A 71 11.77 5.39 -8.82
C ALA A 71 11.82 5.64 -10.34
N GLY A 72 11.62 6.89 -10.76
CA GLY A 72 11.56 7.31 -12.17
C GLY A 72 10.16 7.24 -12.80
N GLU A 73 9.20 6.56 -12.17
CA GLU A 73 7.79 6.62 -12.55
C GLU A 73 7.08 7.78 -11.81
N HIS A 74 5.92 8.18 -12.31
CA HIS A 74 5.06 9.18 -11.68
C HIS A 74 3.61 8.69 -11.61
N TRP A 75 2.87 9.18 -10.63
CA TRP A 75 1.44 8.89 -10.50
C TRP A 75 0.65 9.67 -11.54
N GLN A 76 -0.20 8.97 -12.29
CA GLN A 76 -1.05 9.55 -13.32
C GLN A 76 -2.38 8.78 -13.36
N ALA A 77 -3.49 9.47 -13.08
CA ALA A 77 -4.84 8.92 -13.20
C ALA A 77 -5.04 7.54 -12.54
N GLY A 78 -4.56 7.37 -11.30
CA GLY A 78 -4.77 6.14 -10.52
C GLY A 78 -3.75 5.03 -10.78
N ARG A 79 -2.71 5.28 -11.57
CA ARG A 79 -1.65 4.31 -11.91
C ARG A 79 -0.28 4.97 -11.96
N CYS A 80 0.76 4.16 -11.94
CA CYS A 80 2.13 4.61 -12.18
C CYS A 80 2.45 4.57 -13.68
N ALA A 81 3.00 5.67 -14.19
CA ALA A 81 3.36 5.89 -15.59
C ALA A 81 4.83 6.34 -15.71
N GLY A 82 5.41 6.16 -16.90
CA GLY A 82 6.84 6.44 -17.14
C GLY A 82 7.69 5.18 -17.16
N LYS A 83 8.99 5.34 -16.95
CA LYS A 83 9.96 4.24 -16.96
C LYS A 83 10.65 4.14 -15.61
N ILE A 84 10.77 2.92 -15.11
CA ILE A 84 11.59 2.64 -13.93
C ILE A 84 13.03 3.06 -14.23
N ARG A 85 13.60 3.86 -13.33
CA ARG A 85 15.00 4.26 -13.37
C ARG A 85 15.82 3.23 -12.58
N LEU A 86 16.59 2.43 -13.29
CA LEU A 86 17.55 1.50 -12.68
C LEU A 86 18.70 2.30 -12.06
N MET A 87 19.12 1.89 -10.87
CA MET A 87 20.10 2.61 -10.06
C MET A 87 20.99 1.64 -9.34
N THR A 88 22.24 2.03 -9.15
CA THR A 88 23.08 1.52 -8.07
C THR A 88 22.54 1.94 -6.71
N LEU A 89 22.97 1.26 -5.65
CA LEU A 89 22.59 1.63 -4.28
C LEU A 89 22.99 3.08 -3.93
N ALA A 90 24.15 3.54 -4.42
CA ALA A 90 24.63 4.90 -4.19
C ALA A 90 23.73 5.95 -4.88
N GLU A 91 23.32 5.69 -6.12
CA GLU A 91 22.38 6.55 -6.85
C GLU A 91 21.00 6.55 -6.20
N ALA A 92 20.52 5.40 -5.72
CA ALA A 92 19.23 5.31 -5.04
C ALA A 92 19.23 6.09 -3.71
N ARG A 93 20.33 6.08 -2.96
CA ARG A 93 20.50 6.91 -1.75
C ARG A 93 20.44 8.40 -2.09
N ARG A 94 21.12 8.82 -3.15
CA ARG A 94 21.09 10.23 -3.63
C ARG A 94 19.70 10.62 -4.08
N TYR A 95 19.06 9.78 -4.90
CA TYR A 95 17.69 10.01 -5.34
C TYR A 95 16.73 10.21 -4.17
N ALA A 96 16.82 9.37 -3.12
CA ALA A 96 15.98 9.53 -1.95
C ALA A 96 16.22 10.88 -1.25
N ALA A 97 17.47 11.30 -1.11
CA ALA A 97 17.80 12.61 -0.53
C ALA A 97 17.25 13.78 -1.38
N ASP A 98 17.28 13.65 -2.70
CA ASP A 98 16.77 14.66 -3.64
C ASP A 98 15.24 14.80 -3.62
N LEU A 99 14.50 13.79 -3.15
CA LEU A 99 13.04 13.88 -2.93
C LEU A 99 12.67 14.85 -1.79
N GLY A 100 13.64 15.21 -0.95
CA GLY A 100 13.48 16.17 0.13
C GLY A 100 13.66 15.56 1.53
N PRO A 101 13.51 16.39 2.58
CA PRO A 101 13.77 15.98 3.96
C PRO A 101 12.94 14.76 4.39
N GLY A 102 13.60 13.81 5.05
CA GLY A 102 12.97 12.61 5.60
C GLY A 102 12.83 11.44 4.62
N TRP A 103 12.91 11.69 3.31
CA TRP A 103 12.90 10.62 2.30
C TRP A 103 14.19 9.79 2.35
N ARG A 104 14.03 8.47 2.41
CA ARG A 104 15.13 7.51 2.39
C ARG A 104 14.75 6.18 1.74
N LEU A 105 15.77 5.37 1.51
CA LEU A 105 15.59 3.95 1.21
C LEU A 105 15.03 3.20 2.43
N PRO A 106 14.15 2.22 2.21
CA PRO A 106 13.70 1.33 3.27
C PRO A 106 14.83 0.42 3.75
N THR A 107 14.75 0.00 5.01
CA THR A 107 15.51 -1.13 5.53
C THR A 107 14.92 -2.44 5.02
N LEU A 108 15.63 -3.55 5.25
CA LEU A 108 15.13 -4.88 4.91
C LEU A 108 13.83 -5.19 5.68
N ASP A 109 13.76 -4.83 6.96
CA ASP A 109 12.58 -5.11 7.81
C ASP A 109 11.37 -4.30 7.37
N GLU A 110 11.56 -3.02 7.02
CA GLU A 110 10.49 -2.16 6.50
C GLU A 110 9.96 -2.68 5.17
N LEU A 111 10.85 -3.12 4.26
CA LEU A 111 10.44 -3.72 3.00
C LEU A 111 9.73 -5.06 3.19
N SER A 112 10.22 -5.89 4.12
CA SER A 112 9.59 -7.18 4.47
C SER A 112 8.21 -6.96 5.07
N GLY A 113 8.01 -5.87 5.81
CA GLY A 113 6.72 -5.45 6.31
C GLY A 113 5.67 -5.27 5.21
N LEU A 114 6.04 -4.84 4.00
CA LEU A 114 5.10 -4.66 2.89
C LEU A 114 4.56 -5.98 2.31
N ILE A 115 5.16 -7.11 2.67
CA ILE A 115 4.82 -8.44 2.15
C ILE A 115 3.72 -9.09 3.01
N ASP A 116 2.68 -9.59 2.36
CA ASP A 116 1.69 -10.51 2.94
C ASP A 116 2.15 -11.95 2.66
N ASP A 117 2.63 -12.64 3.70
CA ASP A 117 3.15 -14.00 3.64
C ASP A 117 2.08 -15.06 3.29
N ARG A 118 0.80 -14.70 3.38
CA ARG A 118 -0.33 -15.53 2.95
C ARG A 118 -0.53 -15.48 1.44
N CYS A 119 0.15 -14.55 0.74
CA CYS A 119 0.07 -14.35 -0.70
C CYS A 119 1.30 -14.88 -1.42
N GLN A 120 1.09 -15.65 -2.50
CA GLN A 120 2.19 -16.18 -3.31
C GLN A 120 2.65 -15.23 -4.43
N SER A 121 1.71 -14.60 -5.13
CA SER A 121 2.03 -13.62 -6.18
C SER A 121 0.80 -12.79 -6.59
N PRO A 122 0.85 -11.45 -6.56
CA PRO A 122 1.88 -10.66 -5.89
C PRO A 122 1.75 -10.82 -4.36
N ALA A 123 2.88 -10.97 -3.67
CA ALA A 123 2.89 -10.98 -2.21
C ALA A 123 2.73 -9.57 -1.60
N ILE A 124 2.72 -8.52 -2.43
CA ILE A 124 2.48 -7.13 -2.05
C ILE A 124 1.10 -6.71 -2.56
N ASP A 125 0.40 -5.83 -1.83
CA ASP A 125 -0.90 -5.31 -2.25
C ASP A 125 -0.77 -4.43 -3.50
N SER A 126 -1.05 -5.03 -4.66
CA SER A 126 -1.02 -4.38 -5.97
C SER A 126 -2.04 -3.24 -6.13
N ARG A 127 -3.04 -3.11 -5.25
CA ARG A 127 -3.94 -1.93 -5.25
C ARG A 127 -3.23 -0.71 -4.69
N ILE A 128 -2.32 -0.93 -3.73
CA ILE A 128 -1.50 0.12 -3.11
C ILE A 128 -0.25 0.39 -3.95
N PHE A 129 0.45 -0.67 -4.40
CA PHE A 129 1.71 -0.60 -5.13
C PHE A 129 1.58 -1.23 -6.54
N PRO A 130 0.92 -0.54 -7.50
CA PRO A 130 0.45 -1.14 -8.76
C PRO A 130 1.55 -1.61 -9.72
N ASN A 131 2.78 -1.08 -9.60
CA ASN A 131 3.89 -1.46 -10.47
C ASN A 131 4.95 -2.33 -9.79
N VAL A 132 4.74 -2.70 -8.52
CA VAL A 132 5.58 -3.68 -7.81
C VAL A 132 5.06 -5.07 -8.14
N ARG A 133 5.54 -5.62 -9.26
CA ARG A 133 5.21 -6.97 -9.71
C ARG A 133 6.36 -7.89 -9.31
N ALA A 134 6.04 -9.12 -8.90
CA ALA A 134 7.05 -10.17 -8.84
C ALA A 134 7.65 -10.31 -10.24
N ARG A 135 8.87 -9.80 -10.44
CA ARG A 135 9.64 -10.20 -11.61
C ARG A 135 10.04 -11.66 -11.39
N GLU A 136 9.94 -12.48 -12.43
CA GLU A 136 10.34 -13.89 -12.41
C GLU A 136 11.82 -14.11 -12.05
N GLU A 137 12.62 -13.05 -11.96
CA GLU A 137 14.04 -13.00 -11.60
C GLU A 137 14.39 -13.60 -10.22
N GLY A 138 13.40 -13.82 -9.35
CA GLY A 138 13.59 -14.43 -8.02
C GLY A 138 13.35 -15.94 -7.96
N ARG A 139 12.94 -16.60 -9.05
CA ARG A 139 12.78 -18.06 -9.09
C ARG A 139 14.11 -18.65 -9.57
N SER A 140 15.01 -18.87 -8.62
CA SER A 140 16.17 -19.75 -8.80
C SER A 140 15.71 -21.05 -9.47
N SER A 141 16.26 -21.31 -10.66
CA SER A 141 16.28 -22.65 -11.27
C SER A 141 17.25 -23.56 -10.52
#